data_AF-A0A9E3HYI3-F1
#
_entry.id   AF-A0A9E3HYI3-F1
#
_cell.length_a   1.000
_cell.length_b   1.000
_cell.length_c   1.000
_cell.angle_alpha   90.00
_cell.angle_beta   90.00
_cell.angle_gamma   90.00
#
_symmetry.space_group_name_H-M   'P 1'
#
loop_
_entity.id
_entity.type
_entity.pdbx_description
1 polymer ?
#
loop_
_entity_poly.entity_id
_entity_poly.type
_entity_poly.pdbx_seq_one_letter_code
_entity_poly.pdbx_strand_id
1 'polypeptide(L)'
;MAEAYPSDNELLNIQSDSETGVEYIPTGASPYYLQFRKLLYRLLLATQRANDLRVYDEGGLDIGVKGGKFWLGTVLVNYGGSSGNTLADDKANIYVYLDSAGNLVTNEYSNFPNMVTTPHVRLATASTSGGDIESMTDCRVGYNFVIPYEAGGVKKTIESHTADDTLTVEESSSVHTNLGAAATVTLTLPASAPVGTTFTFAVQAVQELRVDPGAATIRDDSGQTAGKYKSADAIGECVMVVADSNGDWVTIAKYGTWTEET
;
A
#
# COMPACT_ATOMS: atom_id res chain seq x y z
N MET A 1 24.01 -1.87 25.76
CA MET A 1 25.00 -2.46 24.85
C MET A 1 25.67 -1.29 24.17
N ALA A 2 26.98 -1.09 24.34
CA ALA A 2 27.66 0.02 23.66
C ALA A 2 27.93 -0.41 22.22
N GLU A 3 27.60 0.43 21.25
CA GLU A 3 27.94 0.17 19.85
C GLU A 3 29.46 0.11 19.72
N ALA A 4 29.96 -0.92 19.03
CA ALA A 4 31.37 -1.06 18.73
C ALA A 4 31.71 -0.17 17.53
N TYR A 5 32.63 0.77 17.72
CA TYR A 5 33.18 1.57 16.64
C TYR A 5 34.36 0.83 15.98
N PRO A 6 34.63 1.06 14.68
CA PRO A 6 35.90 0.71 14.08
C PRO A 6 37.06 1.34 14.88
N SER A 7 38.25 0.77 14.78
CA SER A 7 39.43 1.34 15.44
C SER A 7 39.74 2.74 14.92
N ASP A 8 40.40 3.57 15.75
CA ASP A 8 40.82 4.92 15.36
C ASP A 8 41.63 4.92 14.05
N ASN A 9 42.48 3.90 13.86
CA ASN A 9 43.27 3.75 12.64
C ASN A 9 42.39 3.45 11.42
N GLU A 10 41.31 2.67 11.56
CA GLU A 10 40.36 2.46 10.47
C GLU A 10 39.61 3.76 10.15
N LEU A 11 39.07 4.45 11.16
CA LEU A 11 38.34 5.71 10.99
C LEU A 11 39.19 6.78 10.28
N LEU A 12 40.47 6.90 10.62
CA LEU A 12 41.39 7.86 9.98
C LEU A 12 41.69 7.54 8.51
N ASN A 13 41.54 6.29 8.09
CA ASN A 13 41.81 5.84 6.73
C ASN A 13 40.56 5.75 5.84
N ILE A 14 39.35 5.90 6.40
CA ILE A 14 38.11 5.99 5.62
C ILE A 14 38.06 7.34 4.89
N GLN A 15 37.85 7.30 3.57
CA GLN A 15 37.70 8.50 2.74
C GLN A 15 36.23 8.77 2.38
N SER A 16 35.42 7.72 2.28
CA SER A 16 33.99 7.81 2.00
C SER A 16 33.29 6.52 2.42
N ASP A 17 32.01 6.63 2.76
CA ASP A 17 31.11 5.50 2.87
C ASP A 17 30.51 5.16 1.49
N SER A 18 30.69 3.94 1.01
CA SER A 18 30.28 3.56 -0.34
C SER A 18 28.76 3.36 -0.48
N GLU A 19 28.06 3.12 0.63
CA GLU A 19 26.62 2.87 0.64
C GLU A 19 25.84 4.18 0.56
N THR A 20 26.20 5.14 1.40
CA THR A 20 25.56 6.47 1.48
C THR A 20 26.22 7.50 0.56
N GLY A 21 27.45 7.26 0.09
CA GLY A 21 28.24 8.21 -0.69
C GLY A 21 28.73 9.42 0.12
N VAL A 22 28.70 9.35 1.46
CA VAL A 22 29.15 10.43 2.35
C VAL A 22 30.68 10.39 2.47
N GLU A 23 31.34 11.50 2.16
CA GLU A 23 32.80 11.65 2.23
C GLU A 23 33.25 12.07 3.63
N TYR A 24 34.31 11.44 4.14
CA TYR A 24 34.96 11.82 5.40
C TYR A 24 35.98 12.92 5.15
N ILE A 25 36.27 13.73 6.18
CA ILE A 25 37.25 14.81 6.07
C ILE A 25 38.66 14.18 6.01
N PRO A 26 39.45 14.42 4.94
CA PRO A 26 40.79 13.88 4.85
C PRO A 26 41.70 14.43 5.96
N THR A 27 42.58 13.59 6.49
CA THR A 27 43.58 14.03 7.48
C THR A 27 44.43 15.16 6.90
N GLY A 28 44.58 16.24 7.66
CA GLY A 28 45.37 17.41 7.24
C GLY A 28 44.65 18.37 6.27
N ALA A 29 43.36 18.16 5.97
CA ALA A 29 42.62 19.06 5.08
C ALA A 29 42.37 20.45 5.68
N SER A 30 42.56 21.49 4.87
CA SER A 30 42.33 22.89 5.23
C SER A 30 41.64 23.65 4.08
N PRO A 31 40.71 24.58 4.36
CA PRO A 31 40.20 24.93 5.69
C PRO A 31 39.19 23.91 6.21
N TYR A 32 39.36 23.49 7.47
CA TYR A 32 38.55 22.43 8.09
C TYR A 32 37.04 22.73 8.05
N TYR A 33 36.64 23.99 8.28
CA TYR A 33 35.22 24.38 8.29
C TYR A 33 34.53 24.14 6.93
N LEU A 34 35.25 24.26 5.81
CA LEU A 34 34.69 24.00 4.49
C LEU A 34 34.44 22.51 4.29
N GLN A 35 35.41 21.68 4.72
CA GLN A 35 35.30 20.23 4.62
C GLN A 35 34.18 19.70 5.53
N PHE A 36 34.06 20.23 6.74
CA PHE A 36 32.95 19.90 7.64
C PHE A 36 31.59 20.26 7.04
N ARG A 37 31.45 21.42 6.40
CA ARG A 37 30.20 21.80 5.71
C ARG A 37 29.85 20.87 4.55
N LYS A 38 30.85 20.37 3.81
CA LYS A 38 30.64 19.40 2.73
C LYS A 38 30.18 18.05 3.26
N LEU A 39 30.83 17.54 4.31
CA LEU A 39 30.42 16.31 5.01
C LEU A 39 28.97 16.43 5.49
N LEU A 40 28.65 17.51 6.21
CA LEU A 40 27.30 17.75 6.72
C LEU A 40 26.28 17.85 5.58
N TYR A 41 26.61 18.54 4.49
CA TYR A 41 25.73 18.66 3.32
C TYR A 41 25.42 17.29 2.70
N ARG A 42 26.44 16.43 2.50
CA ARG A 42 26.26 15.08 1.96
C ARG A 42 25.45 14.19 2.90
N LEU A 43 25.74 14.24 4.19
CA LEU A 43 24.99 13.50 5.21
C LEU A 43 23.51 13.91 5.23
N LEU A 44 23.23 15.21 5.14
CA LEU A 44 21.86 15.73 5.08
C LEU A 44 21.14 15.27 3.80
N LEU A 45 21.80 15.24 2.65
CA LEU A 45 21.22 14.69 1.42
C LEU A 45 20.89 13.20 1.56
N ALA A 46 21.80 12.41 2.12
CA ALA A 46 21.61 10.98 2.32
C ALA A 46 20.44 10.68 3.29
N THR A 47 20.26 11.51 4.31
CA THR A 47 19.23 11.33 5.34
C THR A 47 17.94 12.09 5.07
N GLN A 48 17.90 12.96 4.04
CA GLN A 48 16.78 13.87 3.77
C GLN A 48 15.45 13.11 3.67
N ARG A 49 15.44 12.02 2.91
CA ARG A 49 14.22 11.22 2.67
C ARG A 49 13.73 10.47 3.91
N ALA A 50 14.62 10.10 4.82
CA ALA A 50 14.22 9.51 6.10
C ALA A 50 13.45 10.50 6.99
N ASN A 51 13.62 11.81 6.73
CA ASN A 51 12.96 12.87 7.48
C ASN A 51 11.66 13.37 6.83
N ASP A 52 11.35 12.92 5.60
CA ASP A 52 10.12 13.32 4.91
C ASP A 52 8.89 12.91 5.73
N LEU A 53 7.92 13.82 5.86
CA LEU A 53 6.66 13.62 6.58
C LEU A 53 6.81 13.28 8.07
N ARG A 54 8.01 13.42 8.65
CA ARG A 54 8.24 13.13 10.06
C ARG A 54 7.43 14.07 10.95
N VAL A 55 6.70 13.50 11.90
CA VAL A 55 6.09 14.26 13.00
C VAL A 55 7.15 14.51 14.08
N TYR A 56 7.19 15.74 14.60
CA TYR A 56 8.08 16.14 15.68
C TYR A 56 7.31 16.98 16.70
N ASP A 57 7.69 16.83 17.96
CA ASP A 57 7.15 17.58 19.09
C ASP A 57 7.73 19.01 19.09
N GLU A 58 6.86 20.03 19.19
CA GLU A 58 7.21 21.45 19.29
C GLU A 58 7.14 21.98 20.73
N GLY A 59 6.72 21.14 21.67
CA GLY A 59 6.52 21.42 23.09
C GLY A 59 5.05 21.60 23.44
N GLY A 60 4.66 21.16 24.64
CA GLY A 60 3.27 21.20 25.09
C GLY A 60 2.41 20.26 24.24
N LEU A 61 1.29 20.76 23.72
CA LEU A 61 0.41 19.98 22.86
C LEU A 61 0.67 20.19 21.36
N ASP A 62 1.67 20.99 20.98
CA ASP A 62 1.91 21.33 19.59
C ASP A 62 2.84 20.33 18.90
N ILE A 63 2.44 19.88 17.72
CA ILE A 63 3.30 19.11 16.81
C ILE A 63 3.59 19.88 15.52
N GLY A 64 4.77 19.61 14.97
CA GLY A 64 5.12 19.93 13.61
C GLY A 64 5.25 18.69 12.74
N VAL A 65 5.08 18.86 11.43
CA VAL A 65 5.23 17.79 10.44
C VAL A 65 6.15 18.29 9.34
N LYS A 66 7.24 17.57 9.06
CA LYS A 66 8.15 17.92 7.97
C LYS A 66 7.47 17.76 6.62
N GLY A 67 7.88 18.58 5.65
CA GLY A 67 7.44 18.42 4.27
C GLY A 67 7.87 17.07 3.69
N GLY A 68 7.21 16.65 2.62
CA GLY A 68 7.49 15.37 1.97
C GLY A 68 6.49 15.06 0.88
N LYS A 69 6.62 13.87 0.28
CA LYS A 69 5.73 13.41 -0.80
C LYS A 69 5.36 11.96 -0.59
N PHE A 70 4.14 11.60 -0.99
CA PHE A 70 3.68 10.22 -1.02
C PHE A 70 2.87 9.94 -2.28
N TRP A 71 2.81 8.67 -2.68
CA TRP A 71 1.98 8.23 -3.78
C TRP A 71 0.65 7.72 -3.25
N LEU A 72 -0.44 8.15 -3.87
CA LEU A 72 -1.75 7.56 -3.69
C LEU A 72 -2.26 7.07 -5.05
N GLY A 73 -2.26 5.74 -5.24
CA GLY A 73 -2.44 5.15 -6.57
C GLY A 73 -1.37 5.66 -7.54
N THR A 74 -1.80 6.36 -8.59
CA THR A 74 -0.92 6.96 -9.63
C THR A 74 -0.69 8.46 -9.43
N VAL A 75 -1.12 9.03 -8.30
CA VAL A 75 -0.99 10.46 -8.02
C VAL A 75 0.11 10.70 -6.98
N LEU A 76 1.07 11.55 -7.32
CA LEU A 76 2.07 12.04 -6.38
C LEU A 76 1.50 13.24 -5.61
N VAL A 77 1.27 13.06 -4.31
CA VAL A 77 0.79 14.12 -3.41
C VAL A 77 1.99 14.77 -2.73
N ASN A 78 2.02 16.10 -2.71
CA ASN A 78 3.08 16.89 -2.09
C ASN A 78 2.56 17.59 -0.84
N TYR A 79 3.25 17.44 0.27
CA TYR A 79 2.96 18.08 1.53
C TYR A 79 4.07 19.07 1.89
N GLY A 80 3.72 20.35 2.08
CA GLY A 80 4.70 21.41 2.36
C GLY A 80 5.30 21.36 3.76
N GLY A 81 4.74 20.57 4.66
CA GLY A 81 5.01 20.63 6.09
C GLY A 81 4.04 21.56 6.82
N SER A 82 3.97 21.42 8.13
CA SER A 82 3.19 22.31 9.02
C SER A 82 3.84 22.40 10.40
N SER A 83 3.43 23.39 11.18
CA SER A 83 3.87 23.66 12.56
C SER A 83 2.70 24.26 13.35
N GLY A 84 2.73 24.16 14.67
CA GLY A 84 1.70 24.70 15.58
C GLY A 84 0.37 23.95 15.48
N ASN A 85 0.42 22.64 15.20
CA ASN A 85 -0.79 21.82 15.15
C ASN A 85 -1.07 21.32 16.57
N THR A 86 -1.97 22.01 17.27
CA THR A 86 -2.32 21.68 18.66
C THR A 86 -3.15 20.41 18.74
N LEU A 87 -2.66 19.44 19.50
CA LEU A 87 -3.35 18.20 19.82
C LEU A 87 -4.37 18.42 20.95
N ALA A 88 -5.39 17.56 20.99
CA ALA A 88 -6.30 17.54 22.14
C ALA A 88 -5.58 17.02 23.38
N ASP A 89 -5.92 17.56 24.56
CA ASP A 89 -5.35 17.13 25.84
C ASP A 89 -6.04 15.88 26.41
N ASP A 90 -5.36 15.22 27.35
CA ASP A 90 -5.83 14.03 28.07
C ASP A 90 -6.32 12.90 27.15
N LYS A 91 -5.60 12.65 26.05
CA LYS A 91 -5.94 11.63 25.06
C LYS A 91 -4.95 10.48 25.08
N ALA A 92 -5.49 9.27 25.19
CA ALA A 92 -4.69 8.05 25.14
C ALA A 92 -4.12 7.78 23.73
N ASN A 93 -4.89 8.10 22.67
CA ASN A 93 -4.47 7.85 21.29
C ASN A 93 -4.98 8.94 20.33
N ILE A 94 -4.07 9.73 19.80
CA ILE A 94 -4.30 10.64 18.67
C ILE A 94 -3.57 10.08 17.46
N TYR A 95 -4.28 9.94 16.35
CA TYR A 95 -3.73 9.42 15.10
C TYR A 95 -3.48 10.57 14.15
N VAL A 96 -2.23 10.67 13.69
CA VAL A 96 -1.74 11.72 12.82
C VAL A 96 -1.51 11.13 11.42
N TYR A 97 -2.20 11.65 10.42
CA TYR A 97 -2.09 11.18 9.04
C TYR A 97 -2.33 12.31 8.04
N LEU A 98 -1.92 12.11 6.78
CA LEU A 98 -2.35 12.95 5.66
C LEU A 98 -3.45 12.25 4.89
N ASP A 99 -4.56 12.94 4.64
CA ASP A 99 -5.66 12.44 3.80
C ASP A 99 -5.26 12.36 2.31
N SER A 100 -6.18 11.91 1.46
CA SER A 100 -5.95 11.77 0.02
C SER A 100 -5.67 13.08 -0.72
N ALA A 101 -6.03 14.23 -0.14
CA ALA A 101 -5.73 15.55 -0.66
C ALA A 101 -4.42 16.12 -0.08
N GLY A 102 -3.79 15.43 0.87
CA GLY A 102 -2.59 15.88 1.56
C GLY A 102 -2.85 16.83 2.72
N ASN A 103 -4.07 16.87 3.27
CA ASN A 103 -4.37 17.63 4.48
C ASN A 103 -3.95 16.85 5.73
N LEU A 104 -3.39 17.55 6.71
CA LEU A 104 -3.07 16.98 8.01
C LEU A 104 -4.33 16.75 8.83
N VAL A 105 -4.46 15.54 9.37
CA VAL A 105 -5.52 15.16 10.30
C VAL A 105 -4.91 14.71 11.62
N THR A 106 -5.45 15.23 12.73
CA THR A 106 -5.03 14.95 14.11
C THR A 106 -6.27 14.65 14.95
N ASN A 107 -6.76 13.41 14.87
CA ASN A 107 -8.02 13.02 15.50
C ASN A 107 -7.85 11.83 16.45
N GLU A 108 -8.76 11.73 17.41
CA GLU A 108 -8.86 10.58 18.32
C GLU A 108 -9.63 9.43 17.66
N TYR A 109 -9.08 8.22 17.77
CA TYR A 109 -9.71 6.98 17.31
C TYR A 109 -9.33 5.83 18.24
N SER A 110 -9.84 4.62 17.96
CA SER A 110 -9.34 3.36 18.54
C SER A 110 -8.24 2.72 17.68
N ASN A 111 -8.14 3.12 16.41
CA ASN A 111 -7.15 2.71 15.43
C ASN A 111 -7.08 3.72 14.27
N PHE A 112 -6.06 3.63 13.41
CA PHE A 112 -6.10 4.36 12.14
C PHE A 112 -7.35 3.98 11.34
N PRO A 113 -7.98 4.93 10.63
CA PRO A 113 -9.11 4.63 9.74
C PRO A 113 -8.80 3.50 8.75
N ASN A 114 -9.84 2.85 8.22
CA ASN A 114 -9.66 1.88 7.14
C ASN A 114 -9.23 2.62 5.87
N MET A 115 -8.08 2.23 5.30
CA MET A 115 -7.52 2.88 4.10
C MET A 115 -8.33 2.64 2.83
N VAL A 116 -9.17 1.61 2.80
CA VAL A 116 -10.10 1.35 1.69
C VAL A 116 -11.19 2.42 1.65
N THR A 117 -11.76 2.76 2.81
CA THR A 117 -12.85 3.75 2.91
C THR A 117 -12.35 5.17 3.08
N THR A 118 -11.14 5.34 3.64
CA THR A 118 -10.53 6.62 3.95
C THR A 118 -9.06 6.57 3.52
N PRO A 119 -8.73 6.80 2.24
CA PRO A 119 -7.34 6.71 1.78
C PRO A 119 -6.46 7.78 2.45
N HIS A 120 -5.34 7.37 3.05
CA HIS A 120 -4.41 8.25 3.77
C HIS A 120 -2.99 7.66 3.82
N VAL A 121 -2.02 8.45 4.29
CA VAL A 121 -0.69 7.97 4.73
C VAL A 121 -0.53 8.21 6.23
N ARG A 122 -0.17 7.17 6.97
CA ARG A 122 0.02 7.26 8.43
C ARG A 122 1.35 7.93 8.75
N LEU A 123 1.33 8.86 9.69
CA LEU A 123 2.52 9.58 10.12
C LEU A 123 2.95 9.18 11.53
N ALA A 124 2.06 9.30 12.51
CA ALA A 124 2.37 8.98 13.90
C ALA A 124 1.12 8.67 14.73
N THR A 125 1.34 8.10 15.90
CA THR A 125 0.36 8.09 16.99
C THR A 125 0.94 8.84 18.20
N ALA A 126 0.13 9.61 18.90
CA ALA A 126 0.55 10.35 20.09
C ALA A 126 -0.40 10.12 21.27
N SER A 127 0.13 10.23 22.49
CA SER A 127 -0.65 10.33 23.73
C SER A 127 -0.36 11.65 24.43
N THR A 128 -1.38 12.26 25.03
CA THR A 128 -1.32 13.58 25.69
C THR A 128 -1.92 13.51 27.07
N SER A 129 -1.39 14.32 27.99
CA SER A 129 -1.84 14.39 29.38
C SER A 129 -1.31 15.66 30.03
N GLY A 130 -2.16 16.36 30.78
CA GLY A 130 -1.73 17.51 31.57
C GLY A 130 -1.11 18.65 30.76
N GLY A 131 -1.54 18.83 29.50
CA GLY A 131 -1.07 19.88 28.61
C GLY A 131 0.25 19.58 27.89
N ASP A 132 0.69 18.33 27.88
CA ASP A 132 1.93 17.90 27.24
C ASP A 132 1.76 16.59 26.45
N ILE A 133 2.68 16.33 25.52
CA ILE A 133 2.77 15.06 24.79
C ILE A 133 3.57 14.06 25.61
N GLU A 134 2.93 12.99 26.06
CA GLU A 134 3.61 11.93 26.84
C GLU A 134 4.39 10.96 25.95
N SER A 135 3.83 10.64 24.78
CA SER A 135 4.48 9.73 23.84
C SER A 135 4.13 10.06 22.40
N MET A 136 5.07 9.76 21.50
CA MET A 136 4.86 9.86 20.06
C MET A 136 5.58 8.70 19.38
N THR A 137 4.84 7.93 18.59
CA THR A 137 5.35 6.76 17.86
C THR A 137 5.29 7.01 16.37
N ASP A 138 6.42 6.84 15.69
CA ASP A 138 6.53 6.96 14.24
C ASP A 138 5.84 5.78 13.54
N CYS A 139 4.88 6.08 12.67
CA CYS A 139 4.09 5.08 11.94
C CYS A 139 4.40 5.05 10.43
N ARG A 140 5.40 5.83 9.96
CA ARG A 140 5.76 5.94 8.54
C ARG A 140 6.35 4.64 7.98
N VAL A 141 7.02 3.86 8.83
CA VAL A 141 7.67 2.60 8.46
C VAL A 141 6.70 1.56 7.90
N GLY A 142 5.41 1.65 8.24
CA GLY A 142 4.38 0.76 7.69
C GLY A 142 4.26 0.78 6.16
N TYR A 143 4.85 1.78 5.48
CA TYR A 143 4.72 1.99 4.02
C TYR A 143 6.06 2.27 3.31
N ASN A 144 7.21 2.13 3.99
CA ASN A 144 8.51 2.57 3.47
C ASN A 144 9.05 1.74 2.28
N PHE A 145 8.52 0.54 2.04
CA PHE A 145 8.99 -0.34 0.99
C PHE A 145 7.83 -0.79 0.11
N VAL A 146 7.72 -0.18 -1.09
CA VAL A 146 6.89 -0.71 -2.18
C VAL A 146 7.81 -1.53 -3.06
N ILE A 147 7.64 -2.86 -3.06
CA ILE A 147 8.36 -3.74 -3.98
C ILE A 147 7.53 -3.86 -5.27
N PRO A 148 8.06 -3.45 -6.45
CA PRO A 148 7.37 -3.65 -7.72
C PRO A 148 7.09 -5.13 -7.99
N TYR A 149 6.01 -5.42 -8.72
CA TYR A 149 5.54 -6.79 -8.96
C TYR A 149 6.63 -7.72 -9.54
N GLU A 150 7.52 -7.21 -10.40
CA GLU A 150 8.61 -7.97 -11.04
C GLU A 150 9.79 -8.29 -10.11
N ALA A 151 9.88 -7.60 -8.96
CA ALA A 151 10.97 -7.75 -8.00
C ALA A 151 10.55 -8.51 -6.73
N GLY A 152 9.40 -9.20 -6.75
CA GLY A 152 8.89 -9.94 -5.59
C GLY A 152 7.93 -9.14 -4.70
N GLY A 153 7.23 -8.15 -5.26
CA GLY A 153 6.08 -7.50 -4.61
C GLY A 153 4.96 -8.50 -4.26
N VAL A 154 3.91 -7.99 -3.59
CA VAL A 154 2.74 -8.80 -3.20
C VAL A 154 2.26 -9.61 -4.41
N LYS A 155 2.46 -10.93 -4.35
CA LYS A 155 2.01 -11.84 -5.40
C LYS A 155 0.49 -11.75 -5.48
N LYS A 156 -0.08 -11.92 -6.69
CA LYS A 156 -1.51 -12.23 -6.77
C LYS A 156 -1.77 -13.50 -5.97
N THR A 157 -2.68 -13.44 -5.01
CA THR A 157 -3.17 -14.63 -4.31
C THR A 157 -3.83 -15.53 -5.35
N ILE A 158 -3.42 -16.80 -5.40
CA ILE A 158 -4.08 -17.82 -6.21
C ILE A 158 -4.82 -18.74 -5.26
N GLU A 159 -6.11 -18.90 -5.48
CA GLU A 159 -6.96 -19.82 -4.73
C GLU A 159 -7.53 -20.90 -5.65
N SER A 160 -7.58 -22.12 -5.14
CA SER A 160 -8.10 -23.28 -5.85
C SER A 160 -9.38 -23.77 -5.16
N HIS A 161 -10.42 -23.86 -5.96
CA HIS A 161 -11.78 -24.17 -5.55
C HIS A 161 -12.15 -25.58 -6.00
N THR A 162 -12.54 -26.43 -5.05
CA THR A 162 -13.03 -27.80 -5.31
C THR A 162 -14.54 -27.93 -5.12
N ALA A 163 -15.20 -26.84 -4.72
CA ALA A 163 -16.64 -26.67 -4.55
C ALA A 163 -17.03 -25.22 -4.87
N ASP A 164 -18.33 -24.95 -4.96
CA ASP A 164 -18.86 -23.60 -5.15
C ASP A 164 -18.44 -22.64 -4.01
N ASP A 165 -18.26 -21.37 -4.34
CA ASP A 165 -17.89 -20.33 -3.38
C ASP A 165 -18.49 -18.96 -3.72
N THR A 166 -18.58 -18.08 -2.72
CA THR A 166 -19.02 -16.70 -2.85
C THR A 166 -17.87 -15.76 -2.52
N LEU A 167 -17.37 -15.06 -3.53
CA LEU A 167 -16.22 -14.18 -3.40
C LEU A 167 -16.58 -12.86 -2.73
N THR A 168 -15.63 -12.28 -2.00
CA THR A 168 -15.80 -11.01 -1.29
C THR A 168 -14.98 -9.88 -1.93
N VAL A 169 -15.34 -8.63 -1.64
CA VAL A 169 -14.64 -7.45 -2.21
C VAL A 169 -13.18 -7.40 -1.76
N GLU A 170 -12.87 -7.93 -0.58
CA GLU A 170 -11.53 -8.01 -0.02
C GLU A 170 -10.58 -8.90 -0.83
N GLU A 171 -11.12 -9.81 -1.64
CA GLU A 171 -10.36 -10.73 -2.49
C GLU A 171 -10.01 -10.12 -3.85
N SER A 172 -10.42 -8.88 -4.12
CA SER A 172 -10.11 -8.18 -5.36
C SER A 172 -8.64 -8.27 -5.74
N SER A 173 -8.36 -8.50 -7.02
CA SER A 173 -7.04 -8.73 -7.64
C SER A 173 -6.45 -10.14 -7.44
N SER A 174 -7.18 -11.08 -6.85
CA SER A 174 -6.84 -12.50 -6.78
C SER A 174 -7.03 -13.24 -8.12
N VAL A 175 -6.55 -14.48 -8.16
CA VAL A 175 -6.82 -15.46 -9.22
C VAL A 175 -7.53 -16.66 -8.59
N HIS A 176 -8.71 -17.00 -9.10
CA HIS A 176 -9.47 -18.17 -8.69
C HIS A 176 -9.43 -19.25 -9.75
N THR A 177 -9.24 -20.50 -9.33
CA THR A 177 -9.09 -21.67 -10.21
C THR A 177 -9.96 -22.82 -9.75
N ASN A 178 -10.33 -23.73 -10.64
CA ASN A 178 -10.99 -24.99 -10.27
C ASN A 178 -10.00 -26.16 -10.09
N LEU A 179 -8.73 -25.89 -9.77
CA LEU A 179 -7.71 -26.93 -9.62
C LEU A 179 -8.14 -27.96 -8.56
N GLY A 180 -8.17 -29.23 -8.95
CA GLY A 180 -8.59 -30.33 -8.07
C GLY A 180 -10.09 -30.55 -7.99
N ALA A 181 -10.91 -29.76 -8.71
CA ALA A 181 -12.34 -29.99 -8.79
C ALA A 181 -12.65 -31.34 -9.47
N ALA A 182 -13.61 -32.07 -8.89
CA ALA A 182 -14.14 -33.32 -9.44
C ALA A 182 -15.55 -33.17 -10.04
N ALA A 183 -16.12 -31.98 -9.93
CA ALA A 183 -17.43 -31.58 -10.43
C ALA A 183 -17.38 -30.09 -10.83
N THR A 184 -18.49 -29.59 -11.39
CA THR A 184 -18.69 -28.16 -11.65
C THR A 184 -18.42 -27.32 -10.40
N VAL A 185 -17.77 -26.17 -10.59
CA VAL A 185 -17.52 -25.17 -9.55
C VAL A 185 -18.10 -23.84 -10.01
N THR A 186 -18.95 -23.24 -9.18
CA THR A 186 -19.57 -21.94 -9.39
C THR A 186 -19.00 -20.93 -8.40
N LEU A 187 -18.36 -19.90 -8.92
CA LEU A 187 -17.82 -18.80 -8.14
C LEU A 187 -18.73 -17.58 -8.32
N THR A 188 -19.38 -17.19 -7.23
CA THR A 188 -20.33 -16.08 -7.21
C THR A 188 -19.58 -14.78 -6.92
N LEU A 189 -19.72 -13.80 -7.81
CA LEU A 189 -19.13 -12.47 -7.67
C LEU A 189 -19.84 -11.67 -6.58
N PRO A 190 -19.13 -10.76 -5.89
CA PRO A 190 -19.72 -9.96 -4.83
C PRO A 190 -20.81 -9.03 -5.38
N ALA A 191 -21.96 -8.98 -4.71
CA ALA A 191 -23.02 -8.04 -5.03
C ALA A 191 -22.58 -6.61 -4.73
N SER A 192 -22.94 -5.66 -5.60
CA SER A 192 -22.63 -4.23 -5.44
C SER A 192 -21.13 -3.93 -5.23
N ALA A 193 -20.26 -4.66 -5.92
CA ALA A 193 -18.82 -4.46 -5.84
C ALA A 193 -18.44 -3.01 -6.21
N PRO A 194 -17.52 -2.35 -5.47
CA PRO A 194 -16.99 -1.05 -5.84
C PRO A 194 -16.41 -1.03 -7.25
N VAL A 195 -16.54 0.10 -7.94
CA VAL A 195 -15.98 0.28 -9.29
C VAL A 195 -14.49 -0.04 -9.29
N GLY A 196 -14.06 -0.90 -10.21
CA GLY A 196 -12.66 -1.33 -10.31
C GLY A 196 -12.30 -2.55 -9.46
N THR A 197 -13.24 -3.15 -8.72
CA THR A 197 -13.03 -4.51 -8.17
C THR A 197 -12.74 -5.48 -9.32
N THR A 198 -11.68 -6.30 -9.20
CA THR A 198 -11.21 -7.18 -10.28
C THR A 198 -11.08 -8.61 -9.80
N PHE A 199 -11.43 -9.56 -10.66
CA PHE A 199 -11.18 -10.99 -10.43
C PHE A 199 -10.62 -11.63 -11.70
N THR A 200 -9.70 -12.57 -11.51
CA THR A 200 -9.18 -13.41 -12.60
C THR A 200 -9.60 -14.85 -12.36
N PHE A 201 -10.15 -15.50 -13.38
CA PHE A 201 -10.57 -16.90 -13.33
C PHE A 201 -9.76 -17.71 -14.32
N ALA A 202 -9.33 -18.91 -13.94
CA ALA A 202 -8.63 -19.82 -14.84
C ALA A 202 -9.02 -21.28 -14.59
N VAL A 203 -9.33 -21.99 -15.67
CA VAL A 203 -9.64 -23.42 -15.64
C VAL A 203 -8.33 -24.21 -15.51
N GLN A 204 -8.23 -25.05 -14.47
CA GLN A 204 -7.09 -25.93 -14.17
C GLN A 204 -7.48 -27.39 -13.92
N ALA A 205 -8.78 -27.70 -13.83
CA ALA A 205 -9.32 -29.04 -13.93
C ALA A 205 -10.30 -29.13 -15.10
N VAL A 206 -10.42 -30.30 -15.73
CA VAL A 206 -11.37 -30.57 -16.82
C VAL A 206 -12.79 -30.75 -16.25
N GLN A 207 -13.27 -29.68 -15.63
CA GLN A 207 -14.59 -29.53 -15.05
C GLN A 207 -15.06 -28.12 -15.37
N GLU A 208 -16.37 -27.93 -15.46
CA GLU A 208 -16.92 -26.61 -15.74
C GLU A 208 -16.64 -25.65 -14.58
N LEU A 209 -16.01 -24.52 -14.87
CA LEU A 209 -15.86 -23.39 -13.97
C LEU A 209 -16.87 -22.31 -14.39
N ARG A 210 -17.78 -21.94 -13.49
CA ARG A 210 -18.80 -20.91 -13.71
C ARG A 210 -18.46 -19.67 -12.91
N VAL A 211 -18.62 -18.51 -13.55
CA VAL A 211 -18.53 -17.19 -12.93
C VAL A 211 -19.93 -16.61 -12.91
N ASP A 212 -20.55 -16.57 -11.73
CA ASP A 212 -21.92 -16.12 -11.52
C ASP A 212 -21.94 -14.65 -11.05
N PRO A 213 -22.57 -13.72 -11.80
CA PRO A 213 -22.70 -12.32 -11.38
C PRO A 213 -23.81 -12.07 -10.34
N GLY A 214 -24.52 -13.10 -9.89
CA GLY A 214 -25.70 -12.97 -9.04
C GLY A 214 -26.85 -12.33 -9.80
N ALA A 215 -27.27 -11.12 -9.42
CA ALA A 215 -28.31 -10.37 -10.16
C ALA A 215 -27.74 -9.43 -11.24
N ALA A 216 -26.42 -9.25 -11.28
CA ALA A 216 -25.75 -8.33 -12.19
C ALA A 216 -25.54 -8.94 -13.58
N THR A 217 -24.96 -8.17 -14.50
CA THR A 217 -24.60 -8.62 -15.85
C THR A 217 -23.09 -8.82 -15.97
N ILE A 218 -22.64 -9.86 -16.68
CA ILE A 218 -21.26 -9.93 -17.21
C ILE A 218 -21.31 -9.53 -18.69
N ARG A 219 -20.83 -8.34 -19.01
CA ARG A 219 -20.74 -7.80 -20.36
C ARG A 219 -19.56 -8.45 -21.08
N ASP A 220 -19.89 -9.40 -21.96
CA ASP A 220 -18.95 -10.16 -22.76
C ASP A 220 -19.50 -10.36 -24.19
N ASP A 221 -18.63 -10.72 -25.15
CA ASP A 221 -19.08 -11.01 -26.51
C ASP A 221 -19.91 -12.32 -26.61
N SER A 222 -19.88 -13.16 -25.58
CA SER A 222 -20.70 -14.39 -25.45
C SER A 222 -22.14 -14.12 -24.99
N GLY A 223 -22.47 -12.90 -24.60
CA GLY A 223 -23.78 -12.52 -24.07
C GLY A 223 -23.66 -11.48 -22.94
N GLN A 224 -24.79 -10.90 -22.55
CA GLN A 224 -24.87 -9.90 -21.48
C GLN A 224 -26.23 -9.94 -20.79
N THR A 225 -26.75 -11.14 -20.56
CA THR A 225 -28.04 -11.32 -19.90
C THR A 225 -27.84 -11.24 -18.37
N ALA A 226 -28.63 -10.42 -17.69
CA ALA A 226 -28.54 -10.29 -16.24
C ALA A 226 -28.79 -11.63 -15.53
N GLY A 227 -27.95 -11.94 -14.54
CA GLY A 227 -27.98 -13.16 -13.75
C GLY A 227 -27.62 -14.44 -14.49
N LYS A 228 -27.04 -14.33 -15.69
CA LYS A 228 -26.48 -15.48 -16.42
C LYS A 228 -24.99 -15.60 -16.15
N TYR A 229 -24.55 -16.78 -15.73
CA TYR A 229 -23.13 -17.06 -15.51
C TYR A 229 -22.37 -17.16 -16.84
N LYS A 230 -21.05 -16.98 -16.76
CA LYS A 230 -20.11 -17.37 -17.82
C LYS A 230 -19.41 -18.66 -17.44
N SER A 231 -19.30 -19.62 -18.35
CA SER A 231 -18.62 -20.88 -18.08
C SER A 231 -17.57 -21.25 -19.12
N ALA A 232 -16.60 -22.03 -18.67
CA ALA A 232 -15.51 -22.60 -19.45
C ALA A 232 -15.14 -23.97 -18.84
N ASP A 233 -14.62 -24.90 -19.63
CA ASP A 233 -14.36 -26.28 -19.21
C ASP A 233 -13.02 -26.86 -19.69
N ALA A 234 -12.26 -26.12 -20.52
CA ALA A 234 -10.95 -26.55 -20.98
C ALA A 234 -9.82 -25.93 -20.16
N ILE A 235 -8.83 -26.76 -19.78
CA ILE A 235 -7.67 -26.29 -19.01
C ILE A 235 -6.92 -25.18 -19.80
N GLY A 236 -6.62 -24.09 -19.10
CA GLY A 236 -5.91 -22.93 -19.64
C GLY A 236 -6.84 -21.81 -20.12
N GLU A 237 -8.15 -22.04 -20.20
CA GLU A 237 -9.12 -20.96 -20.45
C GLU A 237 -9.16 -20.00 -19.26
N CYS A 238 -9.15 -18.70 -19.55
CA CYS A 238 -9.16 -17.67 -18.51
C CYS A 238 -9.96 -16.44 -18.90
N VAL A 239 -10.54 -15.79 -17.89
CA VAL A 239 -11.29 -14.54 -18.05
C VAL A 239 -10.96 -13.61 -16.88
N MET A 240 -10.85 -12.32 -17.18
CA MET A 240 -10.71 -11.26 -16.19
C MET A 240 -11.91 -10.33 -16.30
N VAL A 241 -12.58 -10.13 -15.16
CA VAL A 241 -13.76 -9.27 -15.06
C VAL A 241 -13.48 -8.10 -14.11
N VAL A 242 -14.05 -6.95 -14.42
CA VAL A 242 -13.94 -5.72 -13.61
C VAL A 242 -15.32 -5.14 -13.39
N ALA A 243 -15.62 -4.76 -12.14
CA ALA A 243 -16.85 -4.07 -11.80
C ALA A 243 -16.90 -2.66 -12.42
N ASP A 244 -17.99 -2.36 -13.12
CA ASP A 244 -18.26 -1.05 -13.70
C ASP A 244 -19.04 -0.13 -12.73
N SER A 245 -19.32 1.10 -13.16
CA SER A 245 -20.06 2.07 -12.35
C SER A 245 -21.55 1.77 -12.17
N ASN A 246 -22.10 0.78 -12.88
CA ASN A 246 -23.50 0.38 -12.84
C ASN A 246 -23.73 -0.83 -11.93
N GLY A 247 -22.69 -1.38 -11.31
CA GLY A 247 -22.76 -2.63 -10.56
C GLY A 247 -22.80 -3.86 -11.47
N ASP A 248 -22.50 -3.71 -12.76
CA ASP A 248 -22.27 -4.80 -13.71
C ASP A 248 -20.77 -5.13 -13.77
N TRP A 249 -20.42 -6.19 -14.49
CA TRP A 249 -19.06 -6.62 -14.74
C TRP A 249 -18.73 -6.52 -16.21
N VAL A 250 -17.48 -6.17 -16.54
CA VAL A 250 -16.97 -6.10 -17.91
C VAL A 250 -15.79 -7.05 -18.05
N THR A 251 -15.81 -7.88 -19.10
CA THR A 251 -14.64 -8.68 -19.49
C THR A 251 -13.57 -7.76 -20.10
N ILE A 252 -12.38 -7.72 -19.50
CA ILE A 252 -11.26 -6.90 -20.00
C ILE A 252 -10.10 -7.71 -20.58
N ALA A 253 -10.05 -9.01 -20.28
CA ALA A 253 -9.15 -9.97 -20.89
C ALA A 253 -9.82 -11.33 -20.90
N LYS A 254 -9.68 -12.07 -22.01
CA LYS A 254 -10.23 -13.40 -22.18
C LYS A 254 -9.33 -14.23 -23.08
N TYR A 255 -9.11 -15.48 -22.71
CA TYR A 255 -8.42 -16.48 -23.51
C TYR A 255 -9.21 -17.79 -23.44
N GLY A 256 -9.41 -18.42 -24.60
CA GLY A 256 -10.28 -19.59 -24.72
C GLY A 256 -11.76 -19.26 -24.94
N THR A 257 -12.60 -20.27 -24.83
CA THR A 257 -14.05 -20.17 -25.04
C THR A 257 -14.75 -20.03 -23.71
N TRP A 258 -15.40 -18.89 -23.50
CA TRP A 258 -16.33 -18.70 -22.40
C TRP A 258 -17.73 -18.50 -22.97
N THR A 259 -18.71 -19.25 -22.47
CA THR A 259 -20.11 -19.20 -22.93
C THR A 259 -21.03 -18.66 -21.86
N GLU A 260 -22.09 -17.98 -22.27
CA GLU A 260 -23.21 -17.63 -21.37
C GLU A 260 -24.12 -18.83 -21.14
N GLU A 261 -24.71 -18.92 -19.94
CA GLU A 261 -25.80 -19.85 -19.66
C GLU A 261 -26.96 -19.68 -20.66
N THR A 262 -27.37 -20.77 -21.29
CA THR A 262 -28.52 -20.83 -22.21
C THR A 262 -29.86 -20.91 -21.48
#